data_AF-A0A969FWB2-F1
#
_entry.id   AF-A0A969FWB2-F1
#
_cell.length_a   1.000
_cell.length_b   1.000
_cell.length_c   1.000
_cell.angle_alpha   90.00
_cell.angle_beta   90.00
_cell.angle_gamma   90.00
#
_symmetry.space_group_name_H-M   'P 1'
#
loop_
_entity.id
_entity.type
_entity.pdbx_description
1 polymer ?
#
loop_
_entity_poly.entity_id
_entity_poly.type
_entity_poly.pdbx_seq_one_letter_code
_entity_poly.pdbx_strand_id
1 'polypeptide(L)'
;MEQVLKDLITLAGLTEQDYQILQDSAAHTQQWTNELTQAFYDTLYGYAPTSHIFKPGERPDRENTLITWYREVSSGRIDMNFWRRQWIVGLVHIPRRVTDPFMIGMMSRVQQLFLKKCLETFDLEQAMTVFGAFKRVTDVVTGLIAEGYFLSYVEATERMTGQSRALTERLVGLEISKMTEEMRKHITS
;
A
#
# COMPACT_ATOMS: atom_id res chain seq x y z
N MET A 1 6.14 -13.99 -2.16
CA MET A 1 5.00 -13.40 -1.42
C MET A 1 4.94 -13.88 0.02
N GLU A 2 4.80 -15.18 0.33
CA GLU A 2 4.55 -15.62 1.73
C GLU A 2 5.64 -15.22 2.73
N GLN A 3 6.92 -15.34 2.36
CA GLN A 3 8.02 -14.89 3.21
C GLN A 3 7.99 -13.36 3.42
N VAL A 4 7.76 -12.59 2.36
CA VAL A 4 7.59 -11.12 2.44
C VAL A 4 6.44 -10.75 3.37
N LEU A 5 5.28 -11.41 3.22
CA LEU A 5 4.13 -11.19 4.08
C LEU A 5 4.48 -11.46 5.55
N LYS A 6 5.15 -12.59 5.83
CA LYS A 6 5.60 -12.94 7.18
C LYS A 6 6.52 -11.87 7.77
N ASP A 7 7.49 -11.39 6.99
CA ASP A 7 8.45 -10.38 7.44
C ASP A 7 7.74 -9.04 7.71
N LEU A 8 6.85 -8.61 6.81
CA LEU A 8 6.06 -7.39 6.99
C LEU A 8 5.13 -7.46 8.21
N ILE A 9 4.40 -8.58 8.39
CA ILE A 9 3.54 -8.79 9.57
C ILE A 9 4.36 -8.70 10.85
N THR A 10 5.51 -9.37 10.87
CA THR A 10 6.39 -9.41 12.05
C THR A 10 6.92 -8.03 12.38
N LEU A 11 7.42 -7.29 11.39
CA LEU A 11 8.04 -5.97 11.59
C LEU A 11 7.01 -4.87 11.89
N ALA A 12 5.81 -4.96 11.31
CA ALA A 12 4.71 -4.05 11.62
C ALA A 12 4.08 -4.33 13.00
N GLY A 13 4.36 -5.50 13.60
CA GLY A 13 3.72 -5.96 14.83
C GLY A 13 2.23 -6.25 14.65
N LEU A 14 1.81 -6.66 13.44
CA LEU A 14 0.43 -7.02 13.16
C LEU A 14 0.09 -8.36 13.82
N THR A 15 -1.00 -8.40 14.57
CA THR A 15 -1.44 -9.56 15.35
C THR A 15 -2.93 -9.83 15.15
N GLU A 16 -3.39 -11.00 15.61
CA GLU A 16 -4.82 -11.32 15.62
C GLU A 16 -5.66 -10.33 16.45
N GLN A 17 -5.06 -9.69 17.47
CA GLN A 17 -5.73 -8.66 18.26
C GLN A 17 -6.11 -7.45 17.40
N ASP A 18 -5.31 -7.10 16.41
CA ASP A 18 -5.61 -6.00 15.49
C ASP A 18 -6.85 -6.29 14.66
N TYR A 19 -6.99 -7.53 14.19
CA TYR A 19 -8.18 -7.97 13.47
C TYR A 19 -9.41 -7.92 14.36
N GLN A 20 -9.29 -8.32 15.62
CA GLN A 20 -10.41 -8.22 16.58
C GLN A 20 -10.80 -6.75 16.84
N ILE A 21 -9.83 -5.86 17.05
CA ILE A 21 -10.08 -4.42 17.22
C ILE A 21 -10.83 -3.84 16.02
N LEU A 22 -10.43 -4.21 14.80
CA LEU A 22 -11.10 -3.76 13.58
C LEU A 22 -12.52 -4.35 13.47
N GLN A 23 -12.71 -5.62 13.81
CA GLN A 23 -14.03 -6.25 13.86
C GLN A 23 -14.97 -5.54 14.84
N ASP A 24 -14.49 -5.25 16.05
CA ASP A 24 -15.29 -4.63 17.11
C ASP A 24 -15.66 -3.17 16.78
N SER A 25 -14.79 -2.47 16.03
CA SER A 25 -15.01 -1.08 15.61
C SER A 25 -15.68 -0.95 14.24
N ALA A 26 -15.94 -2.05 13.53
CA ALA A 26 -16.42 -2.07 12.15
C ALA A 26 -17.71 -1.26 11.94
N ALA A 27 -18.64 -1.31 12.89
CA ALA A 27 -19.92 -0.59 12.79
C ALA A 27 -19.75 0.94 12.69
N HIS A 28 -18.69 1.49 13.30
CA HIS A 28 -18.35 2.89 13.21
C HIS A 28 -17.46 3.16 11.99
N THR A 29 -16.38 2.40 11.84
CA THR A 29 -15.35 2.65 10.83
C THR A 29 -15.89 2.49 9.41
N GLN A 30 -16.84 1.59 9.18
CA GLN A 30 -17.48 1.40 7.88
C GLN A 30 -18.39 2.56 7.47
N GLN A 31 -18.89 3.38 8.40
CA GLN A 31 -19.70 4.56 8.06
C GLN A 31 -18.88 5.62 7.31
N TRP A 32 -17.55 5.62 7.50
CA TRP A 32 -16.64 6.59 6.88
C TRP A 32 -16.28 6.25 5.44
N THR A 33 -16.73 5.10 4.93
CA THR A 33 -16.36 4.57 3.61
C THR A 33 -16.52 5.59 2.49
N ASN A 34 -17.67 6.26 2.42
CA ASN A 34 -17.97 7.19 1.34
C ASN A 34 -17.09 8.44 1.40
N GLU A 35 -16.93 9.02 2.59
CA GLU A 35 -16.11 10.22 2.79
C GLU A 35 -14.63 9.94 2.50
N LEU A 36 -14.09 8.83 2.99
CA LEU A 36 -12.72 8.42 2.71
C LEU A 36 -12.48 8.16 1.23
N THR A 37 -13.42 7.46 0.57
CA THR A 37 -13.34 7.17 -0.87
C THR A 37 -13.36 8.45 -1.68
N GLN A 38 -14.28 9.36 -1.37
CA GLN A 38 -14.39 10.64 -2.05
C GLN A 38 -13.10 11.46 -1.86
N ALA A 39 -12.62 11.59 -0.63
CA ALA A 39 -11.40 12.33 -0.34
C ALA A 39 -10.16 11.73 -1.04
N PHE A 40 -10.10 10.40 -1.19
CA PHE A 40 -9.05 9.71 -1.93
C PHE A 40 -9.08 10.08 -3.42
N TYR A 41 -10.23 9.94 -4.08
CA TYR A 41 -10.32 10.20 -5.52
C TYR A 41 -10.30 11.69 -5.86
N ASP A 42 -10.87 12.56 -5.04
CA ASP A 42 -10.75 14.01 -5.24
C ASP A 42 -9.28 14.46 -5.23
N THR A 43 -8.46 13.82 -4.39
CA THR A 43 -7.01 14.09 -4.37
C THR A 43 -6.33 13.62 -5.65
N LEU A 44 -6.62 12.40 -6.09
CA LEU A 44 -6.00 11.82 -7.28
C LEU A 44 -6.40 12.54 -8.57
N TYR A 45 -7.67 12.94 -8.69
CA TYR A 45 -8.16 13.70 -9.84
C TYR A 45 -7.74 15.18 -9.76
N GLY A 46 -7.53 15.73 -8.56
CA GLY A 46 -7.10 17.12 -8.35
C GLY A 46 -5.60 17.38 -8.53
N TYR A 47 -4.78 16.34 -8.62
CA TYR A 47 -3.32 16.47 -8.76
C TYR A 47 -2.86 16.03 -10.16
N ALA A 48 -2.28 16.95 -10.94
CA ALA A 48 -1.96 16.71 -12.36
C ALA A 48 -1.09 15.46 -12.64
N PRO A 49 -0.07 15.13 -11.81
CA PRO A 49 0.70 13.89 -11.97
C PRO A 49 -0.06 12.59 -11.70
N THR A 50 -1.25 12.63 -11.10
CA THR A 50 -2.09 11.44 -10.90
C THR A 50 -3.35 11.46 -11.76
N SER A 51 -3.88 12.64 -12.10
CA SER A 51 -5.13 12.77 -12.84
C SER A 51 -5.05 12.19 -14.25
N HIS A 52 -3.90 12.30 -14.91
CA HIS A 52 -3.67 11.76 -16.26
C HIS A 52 -3.63 10.22 -16.34
N ILE A 53 -3.59 9.53 -15.19
CA ILE A 53 -3.61 8.06 -15.12
C ILE A 53 -5.03 7.53 -15.38
N PHE A 54 -6.06 8.36 -15.14
CA PHE A 54 -7.45 7.98 -15.28
C PHE A 54 -7.97 8.26 -16.68
N LYS A 55 -8.82 7.35 -17.18
CA LYS A 55 -9.58 7.56 -18.41
C LYS A 55 -10.96 8.16 -18.08
N PRO A 56 -11.58 8.90 -19.02
CA PRO A 56 -12.95 9.36 -18.87
C PRO A 56 -13.90 8.22 -18.50
N GLY A 57 -14.78 8.46 -17.52
CA GLY A 57 -15.78 7.48 -17.07
C GLY A 57 -15.29 6.43 -16.07
N GLU A 58 -13.99 6.34 -15.76
CA GLU A 58 -13.49 5.30 -14.84
C GLU A 58 -13.84 5.54 -13.37
N ARG A 59 -14.11 6.79 -12.98
CA ARG A 59 -14.20 7.18 -11.56
C ARG A 59 -15.16 6.31 -10.74
N PRO A 60 -16.41 6.04 -11.16
CA PRO A 60 -17.34 5.23 -10.37
C PRO A 60 -16.84 3.81 -10.10
N ASP A 61 -16.24 3.14 -11.10
CA ASP A 61 -15.73 1.78 -10.94
C ASP A 61 -14.52 1.73 -10.01
N ARG A 62 -13.67 2.77 -10.07
CA ARG A 62 -12.50 2.91 -9.20
C ARG A 62 -12.93 3.17 -7.76
N GLU A 63 -13.89 4.08 -7.55
CA GLU A 63 -14.50 4.32 -6.24
C GLU A 63 -15.10 3.05 -5.65
N ASN A 64 -15.88 2.28 -6.42
CA ASN A 64 -16.44 1.00 -5.96
C ASN A 64 -15.38 -0.03 -5.55
N THR A 65 -14.24 -0.05 -6.26
CA THR A 65 -13.11 -0.92 -5.92
C THR A 65 -12.53 -0.53 -4.55
N LEU A 66 -12.30 0.77 -4.31
CA LEU A 66 -11.78 1.26 -3.03
C LEU A 66 -12.78 1.07 -1.89
N ILE A 67 -14.08 1.31 -2.13
CA ILE A 67 -15.16 1.07 -1.16
C ILE A 67 -15.13 -0.39 -0.68
N THR A 68 -15.02 -1.33 -1.62
CA THR A 68 -14.98 -2.76 -1.31
C THR A 68 -13.74 -3.11 -0.51
N TRP A 69 -12.57 -2.63 -0.95
CA TRP A 69 -11.31 -2.83 -0.25
C TRP A 69 -11.33 -2.25 1.17
N TYR A 70 -11.83 -1.03 1.34
CA TYR A 70 -11.89 -0.36 2.63
C TYR A 70 -12.81 -1.10 3.60
N ARG A 71 -13.98 -1.54 3.14
CA ARG A 71 -14.91 -2.34 3.95
C ARG A 71 -14.29 -3.66 4.39
N GLU A 72 -13.53 -4.31 3.51
CA GLU A 72 -12.83 -5.54 3.85
C GLU A 72 -11.77 -5.31 4.93
N VAL A 73 -10.90 -4.30 4.75
CA VAL A 73 -9.89 -3.93 5.76
C VAL A 73 -10.54 -3.56 7.10
N SER A 74 -11.51 -2.66 7.07
CA SER A 74 -12.20 -2.17 8.29
C SER A 74 -13.10 -3.22 8.93
N SER A 75 -13.44 -4.31 8.24
CA SER A 75 -14.15 -5.43 8.84
C SER A 75 -13.26 -6.29 9.74
N GLY A 76 -11.93 -6.19 9.63
CA GLY A 76 -10.98 -7.06 10.32
C GLY A 76 -11.07 -8.55 9.93
N ARG A 77 -11.84 -8.92 8.89
CA ARG A 77 -11.93 -10.30 8.39
C ARG A 77 -10.94 -10.50 7.25
N ILE A 78 -9.67 -10.55 7.59
CA ILE A 78 -8.57 -10.60 6.63
C ILE A 78 -8.01 -12.02 6.54
N ASP A 79 -8.04 -12.60 5.33
CA ASP A 79 -7.53 -13.94 5.06
C ASP A 79 -6.32 -13.91 4.10
N MET A 80 -5.78 -15.10 3.79
CA MET A 80 -4.67 -15.21 2.85
C MET A 80 -5.05 -14.76 1.42
N ASN A 81 -6.33 -14.83 1.04
CA ASN A 81 -6.76 -14.36 -0.27
C ASN A 81 -6.74 -12.83 -0.34
N PHE A 82 -7.08 -12.13 0.74
CA PHE A 82 -6.89 -10.68 0.84
C PHE A 82 -5.43 -10.31 0.59
N TRP A 83 -4.47 -10.96 1.25
CA TRP A 83 -3.04 -10.68 1.09
C TRP A 83 -2.54 -10.98 -0.33
N ARG A 84 -2.98 -12.08 -0.94
CA ARG A 84 -2.70 -12.40 -2.35
C ARG A 84 -3.23 -11.32 -3.29
N ARG A 85 -4.41 -10.76 -3.03
CA ARG A 85 -4.93 -9.64 -3.83
C ARG A 85 -4.07 -8.40 -3.68
N GLN A 86 -3.56 -8.07 -2.49
CA GLN A 86 -2.67 -6.91 -2.33
C GLN A 86 -1.37 -7.06 -3.12
N TRP A 87 -0.82 -8.27 -3.17
CA TRP A 87 0.32 -8.58 -4.03
C TRP A 87 0.02 -8.28 -5.51
N ILE A 88 -1.13 -8.78 -6.01
CA ILE A 88 -1.58 -8.55 -7.39
C ILE A 88 -1.86 -7.07 -7.65
N VAL A 89 -2.32 -6.32 -6.63
CA VAL A 89 -2.53 -4.88 -6.75
C VAL A 89 -1.22 -4.16 -7.13
N GLY A 90 -0.05 -4.62 -6.65
CA GLY A 90 1.24 -4.12 -7.13
C GLY A 90 1.41 -4.25 -8.65
N LEU A 91 1.03 -5.40 -9.21
CA LEU A 91 1.14 -5.70 -10.65
C LEU A 91 0.21 -4.82 -11.49
N VAL A 92 -1.04 -4.62 -11.07
CA VAL A 92 -2.02 -3.85 -11.88
C VAL A 92 -1.69 -2.36 -11.95
N HIS A 93 -0.89 -1.86 -11.00
CA HIS A 93 -0.45 -0.46 -10.97
C HIS A 93 0.67 -0.17 -11.98
N ILE A 94 1.50 -1.16 -12.32
CA ILE A 94 2.64 -1.00 -13.24
C ILE A 94 2.21 -0.49 -14.63
N PRO A 95 1.28 -1.14 -15.37
CA PRO A 95 0.88 -0.67 -16.70
C PRO A 95 0.22 0.71 -16.69
N ARG A 96 -0.33 1.11 -15.54
CA ARG A 96 -0.97 2.41 -15.33
C ARG A 96 0.00 3.50 -14.90
N ARG A 97 1.30 3.17 -14.72
CA ARG A 97 2.34 4.09 -14.26
C ARG A 97 2.04 4.70 -12.89
N VAL A 98 1.32 3.97 -12.05
CA VAL A 98 1.20 4.33 -10.63
C VAL A 98 2.49 3.89 -9.95
N THR A 99 3.21 4.86 -9.38
CA THR A 99 4.52 4.64 -8.77
C THR A 99 4.40 4.44 -7.25
N ASP A 100 5.40 3.81 -6.64
CA ASP A 100 5.43 3.61 -5.18
C ASP A 100 5.27 4.92 -4.38
N PRO A 101 5.88 6.06 -4.76
CA PRO A 101 5.63 7.34 -4.10
C PRO A 101 4.15 7.75 -4.07
N PHE A 102 3.39 7.51 -5.16
CA PHE A 102 1.96 7.80 -5.18
C PHE A 102 1.19 6.86 -4.25
N MET A 103 1.51 5.57 -4.25
CA MET A 103 0.87 4.59 -3.36
C MET A 103 1.13 4.92 -1.89
N ILE A 104 2.39 5.17 -1.51
CA ILE A 104 2.79 5.50 -0.14
C ILE A 104 2.14 6.82 0.30
N GLY A 105 2.17 7.84 -0.56
CA GLY A 105 1.56 9.15 -0.27
C GLY A 105 0.05 9.04 -0.05
N MET A 106 -0.65 8.30 -0.91
CA MET A 106 -2.09 8.10 -0.78
C MET A 106 -2.46 7.22 0.41
N MET A 107 -1.67 6.20 0.75
CA MET A 107 -1.91 5.43 1.97
C MET A 107 -1.74 6.29 3.21
N SER A 108 -0.67 7.10 3.28
CA SER A 108 -0.47 8.05 4.38
C SER A 108 -1.66 8.99 4.54
N ARG A 109 -2.22 9.49 3.42
CA ARG A 109 -3.43 10.32 3.45
C ARG A 109 -4.64 9.55 4.00
N VAL A 110 -4.87 8.31 3.58
CA VAL A 110 -5.96 7.46 4.11
C VAL A 110 -5.80 7.24 5.61
N GLN A 111 -4.59 6.91 6.07
CA GLN A 111 -4.29 6.75 7.50
C GLN A 111 -4.57 8.02 8.29
N GLN A 112 -4.21 9.20 7.79
CA GLN A 112 -4.47 10.49 8.45
C GLN A 112 -5.97 10.79 8.54
N LEU A 113 -6.72 10.55 7.46
CA LEU A 113 -8.18 10.75 7.47
C LEU A 113 -8.86 9.76 8.43
N PHE A 114 -8.40 8.51 8.46
CA PHE A 114 -8.90 7.50 9.39
C PHE A 114 -8.62 7.88 10.85
N LEU A 115 -7.41 8.36 11.17
CA LEU A 115 -7.07 8.86 12.51
C LEU A 115 -7.97 10.02 12.92
N LYS A 116 -8.18 11.00 12.02
CA LYS A 116 -9.09 12.12 12.27
C LYS A 116 -10.49 11.61 12.64
N LYS A 117 -11.02 10.64 11.88
CA LYS A 117 -12.33 10.04 12.18
C LYS A 117 -12.36 9.28 13.51
N CYS A 118 -11.29 8.59 13.85
CA CYS A 118 -11.16 7.94 15.15
C CYS A 118 -11.24 8.97 16.28
N LEU A 119 -10.51 10.07 16.19
CA LEU A 119 -10.51 11.15 17.19
C LEU A 119 -11.84 11.92 17.27
N GLU A 120 -12.62 11.95 16.19
CA GLU A 120 -13.97 12.52 16.16
C GLU A 120 -15.03 11.60 16.77
N THR A 121 -14.78 10.28 16.80
CA THR A 121 -15.80 9.26 17.12
C THR A 121 -15.58 8.59 18.48
N PHE A 122 -14.33 8.38 18.86
CA PHE A 122 -13.95 7.63 20.05
C PHE A 122 -13.21 8.54 21.05
N ASP A 123 -13.12 8.09 22.31
CA ASP A 123 -12.16 8.69 23.24
C ASP A 123 -10.72 8.46 22.76
N LEU A 124 -9.76 9.17 23.37
CA LEU A 124 -8.38 9.15 22.92
C LEU A 124 -7.75 7.75 22.95
N GLU A 125 -8.02 6.95 23.99
CA GLU A 125 -7.43 5.62 24.15
C GLU A 125 -7.96 4.65 23.09
N GLN A 126 -9.28 4.64 22.91
CA GLN A 126 -9.94 3.82 21.91
C GLN A 126 -9.58 4.28 20.49
N ALA A 127 -9.49 5.59 20.24
CA ALA A 127 -9.07 6.15 18.96
C ALA A 127 -7.66 5.69 18.57
N MET A 128 -6.71 5.76 19.52
CA MET A 128 -5.33 5.29 19.29
C MET A 128 -5.27 3.79 19.07
N THR A 129 -6.09 3.02 19.77
CA THR A 129 -6.19 1.56 19.61
C THR A 129 -6.70 1.18 18.23
N VAL A 130 -7.84 1.74 17.81
CA VAL A 130 -8.46 1.47 16.50
C VAL A 130 -7.57 1.96 15.35
N PHE A 131 -7.00 3.16 15.47
CA PHE A 131 -6.06 3.67 14.49
C PHE A 131 -4.80 2.79 14.39
N GLY A 132 -4.25 2.36 15.52
CA GLY A 132 -3.06 1.51 15.55
C GLY A 132 -3.27 0.19 14.78
N ALA A 133 -4.41 -0.47 14.99
CA ALA A 133 -4.76 -1.68 14.27
C ALA A 133 -4.92 -1.44 12.76
N PHE A 134 -5.66 -0.41 12.37
CA PHE A 134 -5.82 -0.02 10.96
C PHE A 134 -4.48 0.32 10.30
N LYS A 135 -3.63 1.07 11.01
CA LYS A 135 -2.31 1.45 10.53
C LYS A 135 -1.42 0.24 10.28
N ARG A 136 -1.32 -0.70 11.22
CA ARG A 136 -0.50 -1.91 11.05
C ARG A 136 -0.93 -2.73 9.84
N VAL A 137 -2.24 -2.94 9.67
CA VAL A 137 -2.77 -3.62 8.48
C VAL A 137 -2.38 -2.87 7.20
N THR A 138 -2.63 -1.56 7.14
CA THR A 138 -2.37 -0.77 5.93
C THR A 138 -0.88 -0.56 5.62
N ASP A 139 -0.01 -0.59 6.63
CA ASP A 139 1.45 -0.60 6.44
C ASP A 139 1.90 -1.93 5.80
N VAL A 140 1.36 -3.07 6.25
CA VAL A 140 1.61 -4.38 5.61
C VAL A 140 1.08 -4.40 4.18
N VAL A 141 -0.13 -3.88 3.93
CA VAL A 141 -0.68 -3.73 2.56
C VAL A 141 0.27 -2.94 1.67
N THR A 142 0.76 -1.80 2.16
CA THR A 142 1.66 -0.91 1.39
C THR A 142 2.97 -1.61 1.07
N GLY A 143 3.56 -2.30 2.05
CA GLY A 143 4.78 -3.09 1.84
C GLY A 143 4.60 -4.20 0.81
N LEU A 144 3.47 -4.92 0.84
CA LEU A 144 3.18 -5.98 -0.13
C LEU A 144 3.00 -5.44 -1.55
N ILE A 145 2.33 -4.30 -1.70
CA ILE A 145 2.14 -3.67 -3.01
C ILE A 145 3.50 -3.23 -3.57
N ALA A 146 4.32 -2.55 -2.76
CA ALA A 146 5.65 -2.09 -3.18
C ALA A 146 6.59 -3.26 -3.54
N GLU A 147 6.61 -4.31 -2.72
CA GLU A 147 7.44 -5.49 -3.01
C GLU A 147 6.92 -6.25 -4.24
N GLY A 148 5.59 -6.36 -4.38
CA GLY A 148 4.97 -6.93 -5.57
C GLY A 148 5.32 -6.15 -6.82
N TYR A 149 5.38 -4.82 -6.74
CA TYR A 149 5.83 -3.94 -7.81
C TYR A 149 7.29 -4.25 -8.19
N PHE A 150 8.20 -4.23 -7.22
CA PHE A 150 9.62 -4.47 -7.42
C PHE A 150 9.90 -5.85 -8.04
N LEU A 151 9.39 -6.92 -7.45
CA LEU A 151 9.65 -8.28 -7.95
C LEU A 151 9.07 -8.50 -9.34
N SER A 152 7.95 -7.86 -9.67
CA SER A 152 7.37 -7.95 -11.02
C SER A 152 8.24 -7.31 -12.08
N TYR A 153 8.92 -6.19 -11.76
CA TYR A 153 9.90 -5.58 -12.67
C TYR A 153 11.10 -6.50 -12.90
N VAL A 154 11.63 -7.10 -11.84
CA VAL A 154 12.76 -8.01 -11.96
C VAL A 154 12.36 -9.25 -12.77
N GLU A 155 11.23 -9.87 -12.47
CA GLU A 155 10.72 -11.03 -13.19
C GLU A 155 10.43 -10.72 -14.67
N ALA A 156 9.85 -9.56 -14.98
CA ALA A 156 9.63 -9.13 -16.35
C ALA A 156 10.97 -8.96 -17.11
N THR A 157 11.99 -8.42 -16.44
CA THR A 157 13.33 -8.22 -17.01
C THR A 157 14.02 -9.56 -17.28
N GLU A 158 13.94 -10.50 -16.34
CA GLU A 158 14.47 -11.86 -16.50
C GLU A 158 13.83 -12.57 -17.69
N ARG A 159 12.48 -12.54 -17.77
CA ARG A 159 11.73 -13.16 -18.87
C ARG A 159 12.07 -12.53 -20.22
N MET A 160 12.25 -11.21 -20.27
CA MET A 160 12.59 -10.48 -21.49
C MET A 160 14.02 -10.75 -21.98
N THR A 161 14.97 -10.88 -21.05
CA THR A 161 16.41 -10.99 -21.37
C THR A 161 16.91 -12.43 -21.40
N GLY A 162 16.16 -13.38 -20.84
CA GLY A 162 16.59 -14.76 -20.65
C GLY A 162 17.68 -14.92 -19.57
N GLN A 163 17.95 -13.87 -18.78
CA GLN A 163 18.95 -13.92 -17.71
C GLN A 163 18.41 -14.65 -16.48
N SER A 164 19.30 -15.31 -15.74
CA SER A 164 18.96 -15.92 -14.46
C SER A 164 18.89 -14.88 -13.34
N ARG A 165 17.99 -15.09 -12.37
CA ARG A 165 17.84 -14.28 -11.16
C ARG A 165 19.18 -13.94 -10.50
N ALA A 166 20.00 -14.97 -10.27
CA ALA A 166 21.29 -14.82 -9.60
C ALA A 166 22.27 -13.92 -10.39
N LEU A 167 22.24 -13.96 -11.72
CA LEU A 167 23.06 -13.07 -12.54
C LEU A 167 22.54 -11.63 -12.45
N THR A 168 21.23 -11.44 -12.56
CA THR A 168 20.59 -10.11 -12.45
C THR A 168 20.90 -9.47 -11.10
N GLU A 169 20.74 -10.19 -9.99
CA GLU A 169 21.07 -9.70 -8.64
C GLU A 169 22.55 -9.32 -8.50
N ARG A 170 23.46 -10.14 -9.06
CA ARG A 170 24.89 -9.83 -9.04
C ARG A 170 25.23 -8.56 -9.82
N LEU A 171 24.65 -8.39 -11.01
CA LEU A 171 24.88 -7.21 -11.85
C LEU A 171 24.33 -5.94 -11.18
N VAL A 172 23.12 -6.02 -10.60
CA VAL A 172 22.53 -4.92 -9.81
C VAL A 172 23.45 -4.57 -8.63
N GLY A 173 23.94 -5.56 -7.89
CA GLY A 173 24.84 -5.31 -6.75
C GLY A 173 26.13 -4.58 -7.12
N LEU A 174 26.74 -4.95 -8.26
CA LEU A 174 27.94 -4.28 -8.79
C LEU A 174 27.64 -2.82 -9.19
N GLU A 175 26.55 -2.59 -9.92
CA GLU A 175 26.20 -1.24 -10.37
C GLU A 175 25.82 -0.33 -9.21
N ILE A 176 25.04 -0.83 -8.24
CA ILE A 176 24.67 -0.07 -7.04
C ILE A 176 25.90 0.32 -6.21
N SER A 177 26.88 -0.58 -6.10
CA SER A 177 28.13 -0.29 -5.39
C SER A 177 28.90 0.86 -6.05
N LYS A 178 29.02 0.83 -7.38
CA LYS A 178 29.64 1.91 -8.15
C LYS A 178 28.90 3.24 -8.02
N MET A 179 27.57 3.23 -8.19
CA MET A 179 26.73 4.42 -8.03
C MET A 179 26.86 5.02 -6.61
N THR A 180 26.95 4.16 -5.59
CA THR A 180 27.11 4.60 -4.19
C THR A 180 28.45 5.28 -3.96
N GLU A 181 29.54 4.77 -4.53
CA GLU A 181 30.86 5.40 -4.45
C GLU A 181 30.89 6.77 -5.13
N GLU A 182 30.25 6.89 -6.29
CA GLU A 182 30.12 8.15 -7.03
C GLU A 182 29.33 9.19 -6.23
N MET A 183 28.16 8.81 -5.70
CA MET A 183 27.33 9.70 -4.87
C MET A 183 28.04 10.16 -3.60
N ARG A 184 28.79 9.27 -2.92
CA ARG A 184 29.55 9.65 -1.71
C ARG A 184 30.59 10.73 -1.98
N LYS A 185 31.29 10.66 -3.12
CA LYS A 185 32.28 11.68 -3.52
C LYS A 185 31.65 13.07 -3.66
N HIS A 186 30.39 13.14 -4.11
CA HIS A 186 29.65 14.40 -4.26
C HIS A 186 29.07 14.96 -2.95
N ILE A 187 28.87 14.12 -1.92
CA ILE A 187 28.40 14.56 -0.61
C ILE A 187 29.56 15.07 0.26
N THR A 188 30.78 14.55 0.04
CA THR A 188 31.99 14.94 0.79
C THR A 188 32.78 16.10 0.16
N SER A 189 32.31 16.63 -0.97
CA SER A 189 32.89 17.80 -1.68
C SER A 189 32.07 19.05 -1.42
#